data_AF-A0A1Q3JZ20-F1
#
_entry.id   AF-A0A1Q3JZ20-F1
#
_cell.length_a   1.000
_cell.length_b   1.000
_cell.length_c   1.000
_cell.angle_alpha   90.00
_cell.angle_beta   90.00
_cell.angle_gamma   90.00
#
_symmetry.space_group_name_H-M   'P 1'
#
loop_
_entity.id
_entity.type
_entity.pdbx_description
1 polymer ?
#
loop_
_entity_poly.entity_id
_entity_poly.type
_entity_poly.pdbx_seq_one_letter_code
_entity_poly.pdbx_strand_id
1 'polypeptide(L)'
;MDLLDSKEFWAAVIGAIVGGLIAALTQWFFSWSQRKQQERALATSLLLKLGKLTATLMATKQHVDDCFAEAGDVGRDTQPWQILTPIANLAAPISFTSDELALLLAQANDRIFHLVLGLDDRHNDIMTLMRSFQEKRADINRMIEPHQIIERVVGDRVDIRYPPQLMVKLSPYTIDLNSLIGHLQTDLPKDVRTAREATERAQTLLKNRLHLKFRLQINDLPLRNDAAPAA
;
A
#
# COMPACT_ATOMS: atom_id res chain seq x y z
N MET A 1 3.52 -78.83 13.61
CA MET A 1 3.00 -77.73 14.45
C MET A 1 3.22 -76.45 13.65
N ASP A 2 2.72 -76.41 12.39
CA ASP A 2 3.31 -75.55 11.34
C ASP A 2 2.28 -74.86 10.41
N LEU A 3 0.98 -75.00 10.70
CA LEU A 3 -0.08 -74.39 9.87
C LEU A 3 -0.64 -73.10 10.46
N LEU A 4 -0.46 -72.88 11.77
CA LEU A 4 -0.89 -71.64 12.46
C LEU A 4 0.06 -70.47 12.15
N ASP A 5 1.35 -70.75 11.98
CA ASP A 5 2.40 -69.75 11.72
C ASP A 5 2.24 -69.06 10.35
N SER A 6 1.79 -69.80 9.32
CA SER A 6 1.57 -69.21 7.99
C SER A 6 0.38 -68.24 7.96
N LYS A 7 -0.71 -68.54 8.68
CA LYS A 7 -1.91 -67.69 8.69
C LYS A 7 -1.68 -66.41 9.48
N GLU A 8 -0.95 -66.49 10.59
CA GLU A 8 -0.57 -65.32 11.39
C GLU A 8 0.43 -64.44 10.63
N PHE A 9 1.40 -65.02 9.94
CA PHE A 9 2.32 -64.28 9.08
C PHE A 9 1.60 -63.57 7.92
N TRP A 10 0.73 -64.26 7.18
CA TRP A 10 -0.04 -63.65 6.08
C TRP A 10 -1.05 -62.61 6.58
N ALA A 11 -1.67 -62.80 7.74
CA ALA A 11 -2.53 -61.81 8.37
C ALA A 11 -1.75 -60.55 8.79
N ALA A 12 -0.53 -60.71 9.31
CA ALA A 12 0.36 -59.61 9.65
C ALA A 12 0.86 -58.85 8.40
N VAL A 13 1.23 -59.56 7.33
CA VAL A 13 1.64 -58.96 6.05
C VAL A 13 0.47 -58.19 5.41
N ILE A 14 -0.73 -58.77 5.36
CA ILE A 14 -1.92 -58.09 4.84
C ILE A 14 -2.28 -56.89 5.73
N GLY A 15 -2.22 -57.03 7.05
CA GLY A 15 -2.44 -55.94 8.00
C GLY A 15 -1.43 -54.79 7.83
N ALA A 16 -0.16 -55.09 7.60
CA ALA A 16 0.88 -54.09 7.37
C ALA A 16 0.72 -53.38 6.01
N ILE A 17 0.33 -54.09 4.97
CA ILE A 17 0.06 -53.50 3.65
C ILE A 17 -1.15 -52.56 3.73
N VAL A 18 -2.25 -53.01 4.34
CA VAL A 18 -3.46 -52.19 4.50
C VAL A 18 -3.20 -50.99 5.42
N GLY A 19 -2.49 -51.20 6.54
CA GLY A 19 -2.09 -50.13 7.46
C GLY A 19 -1.18 -49.09 6.81
N GLY A 20 -0.19 -49.53 6.03
CA GLY A 20 0.71 -48.65 5.27
C GLY A 20 -0.03 -47.84 4.20
N LEU A 21 -1.01 -48.43 3.52
CA LEU A 21 -1.79 -47.76 2.47
C LEU A 21 -2.73 -46.70 3.05
N ILE A 22 -3.36 -46.98 4.20
CA ILE A 22 -4.18 -46.00 4.94
C ILE A 22 -3.31 -44.84 5.44
N ALA A 23 -2.14 -45.13 6.02
CA ALA A 23 -1.20 -44.10 6.48
C ALA A 23 -0.71 -43.20 5.32
N ALA A 24 -0.41 -43.79 4.17
CA ALA A 24 -0.01 -43.03 2.98
C ALA A 24 -1.14 -42.11 2.48
N LEU A 25 -2.39 -42.61 2.46
CA LEU A 25 -3.55 -41.80 2.05
C LEU A 25 -3.86 -40.67 3.03
N THR A 26 -3.78 -40.91 4.34
CA THR A 26 -4.00 -39.87 5.34
C THR A 26 -2.90 -38.80 5.30
N GLN A 27 -1.64 -39.19 5.13
CA GLN A 27 -0.53 -38.26 4.98
C GLN A 27 -0.62 -37.45 3.69
N TRP A 28 -1.01 -38.09 2.58
CA TRP A 28 -1.29 -37.40 1.32
C TRP A 28 -2.41 -36.38 1.47
N PHE A 29 -3.56 -36.79 2.05
CA PHE A 29 -4.69 -35.90 2.27
C PHE A 29 -4.37 -34.74 3.20
N PHE A 30 -3.66 -35.00 4.30
CA PHE A 30 -3.24 -33.97 5.25
C PHE A 30 -2.32 -32.95 4.59
N SER A 31 -1.31 -33.40 3.85
CA SER A 31 -0.38 -32.52 3.13
C SER A 31 -1.09 -31.66 2.07
N TRP A 32 -2.09 -32.23 1.38
CA TRP A 32 -2.89 -31.50 0.40
C TRP A 32 -3.77 -30.43 1.04
N SER A 33 -4.40 -30.76 2.17
CA SER A 33 -5.20 -29.81 2.95
C SER A 33 -4.33 -28.66 3.47
N GLN A 34 -3.15 -28.98 4.00
CA GLN A 34 -2.21 -27.98 4.54
C GLN A 34 -1.73 -27.01 3.45
N ARG A 35 -1.39 -27.52 2.25
CA ARG A 35 -1.02 -26.68 1.10
C ARG A 35 -2.13 -25.71 0.73
N LYS A 36 -3.38 -26.17 0.65
CA LYS A 36 -4.53 -25.31 0.35
C LYS A 36 -4.78 -24.24 1.41
N GLN A 37 -4.58 -24.57 2.69
CA GLN A 37 -4.69 -23.59 3.77
C GLN A 37 -3.59 -22.54 3.68
N GLN A 38 -2.35 -22.96 3.40
CA GLN A 38 -1.22 -22.06 3.22
C GLN A 38 -1.41 -21.13 2.02
N GLU A 39 -1.84 -21.65 0.87
CA GLU A 39 -2.18 -20.84 -0.31
C GLU A 39 -3.25 -19.79 -0.01
N ARG A 40 -4.30 -20.17 0.73
CA ARG A 40 -5.34 -19.24 1.15
C ARG A 40 -4.84 -18.19 2.12
N ALA A 41 -3.96 -18.56 3.05
CA ALA A 41 -3.36 -17.62 3.98
C ALA A 41 -2.48 -16.61 3.25
N LEU A 42 -1.63 -17.07 2.32
CA LEU A 42 -0.80 -16.21 1.46
C LEU A 42 -1.65 -15.27 0.59
N ALA A 43 -2.70 -15.80 -0.04
CA ALA A 43 -3.63 -15.00 -0.84
C ALA A 43 -4.30 -13.90 0.00
N THR A 44 -4.69 -14.25 1.22
CA THR A 44 -5.34 -13.30 2.14
C THR A 44 -4.35 -12.23 2.59
N SER A 45 -3.13 -12.62 2.97
CA SER A 45 -2.07 -11.69 3.36
C SER A 45 -1.74 -10.71 2.24
N LEU A 46 -1.56 -11.22 1.02
CA LEU A 46 -1.32 -10.42 -0.18
C LEU A 46 -2.45 -9.41 -0.42
N LEU A 47 -3.72 -9.86 -0.39
CA LEU A 47 -4.87 -8.98 -0.59
C LEU A 47 -4.98 -7.91 0.50
N LEU A 48 -4.72 -8.26 1.76
CA LEU A 48 -4.73 -7.29 2.86
C LEU A 48 -3.64 -6.22 2.69
N LYS A 49 -2.42 -6.63 2.30
CA LYS A 49 -1.32 -5.70 2.03
C LYS A 49 -1.64 -4.79 0.84
N LEU A 50 -2.15 -5.35 -0.26
CA LEU A 50 -2.61 -4.59 -1.42
C LEU A 50 -3.72 -3.58 -1.05
N GLY A 51 -4.73 -4.01 -0.30
CA GLY A 51 -5.79 -3.13 0.18
C GLY A 51 -5.27 -2.00 1.06
N LYS A 52 -4.37 -2.30 2.01
CA LYS A 52 -3.74 -1.30 2.87
C LYS A 52 -2.91 -0.30 2.05
N LEU A 53 -2.14 -0.78 1.09
CA LEU A 53 -1.33 0.03 0.18
C LEU A 53 -2.20 0.97 -0.65
N THR A 54 -3.25 0.44 -1.30
CA THR A 54 -4.17 1.28 -2.09
C THR A 54 -4.85 2.33 -1.22
N ALA A 55 -5.35 1.96 -0.03
CA ALA A 55 -6.02 2.88 0.87
C ALA A 55 -5.11 4.02 1.35
N THR A 56 -3.85 3.69 1.68
CA THR A 56 -2.87 4.69 2.15
C THR A 56 -2.44 5.64 1.03
N LEU A 57 -2.23 5.14 -0.20
CA LEU A 57 -1.96 6.00 -1.36
C LEU A 57 -3.15 6.91 -1.68
N MET A 58 -4.37 6.38 -1.65
CA MET A 58 -5.59 7.18 -1.87
C MET A 58 -5.76 8.27 -0.82
N ALA A 59 -5.59 7.96 0.46
CA ALA A 59 -5.65 8.93 1.54
C ALA A 59 -4.57 10.01 1.40
N THR A 60 -3.35 9.63 1.02
CA THR A 60 -2.24 10.57 0.76
C THR A 60 -2.57 11.48 -0.42
N LYS A 61 -3.11 10.93 -1.50
CA LYS A 61 -3.52 11.71 -2.68
C LYS A 61 -4.60 12.70 -2.33
N GLN A 62 -5.64 12.24 -1.63
CA GLN A 62 -6.74 13.09 -1.20
C GLN A 62 -6.24 14.24 -0.33
N HIS A 63 -5.34 13.97 0.62
CA HIS A 63 -4.72 15.00 1.44
C HIS A 63 -3.95 16.04 0.61
N VAL A 64 -3.15 15.60 -0.35
CA VAL A 64 -2.43 16.51 -1.26
C VAL A 64 -3.42 17.35 -2.04
N ASP A 65 -4.42 16.73 -2.67
CA ASP A 65 -5.43 17.43 -3.46
C ASP A 65 -6.20 18.45 -2.62
N ASP A 66 -6.60 18.10 -1.40
CA ASP A 66 -7.34 18.99 -0.50
C ASP A 66 -6.50 20.20 -0.10
N CYS A 67 -5.21 20.02 0.20
CA CYS A 67 -4.31 21.15 0.48
C CYS A 67 -4.24 22.12 -0.71
N PHE A 68 -4.11 21.60 -1.93
CA PHE A 68 -4.01 22.44 -3.13
C PHE A 68 -5.35 23.05 -3.55
N ALA A 69 -6.46 22.36 -3.34
CA ALA A 69 -7.80 22.88 -3.59
C ALA A 69 -8.12 24.04 -2.64
N GLU A 70 -7.75 23.94 -1.37
CA GLU A 70 -7.94 25.02 -0.39
C GLU A 70 -7.05 26.24 -0.66
N ALA A 71 -5.87 26.05 -1.23
CA ALA A 71 -4.96 27.14 -1.59
C ALA A 71 -5.39 27.91 -2.86
N GLY A 72 -6.17 27.31 -3.75
CA GLY A 72 -6.74 28.00 -4.92
C GLY A 72 -7.57 29.23 -4.55
N ASP A 73 -8.12 29.25 -3.33
CA ASP A 73 -8.87 30.37 -2.76
C ASP A 73 -7.95 31.46 -2.15
N VAL A 74 -6.66 31.18 -1.99
CA VAL A 74 -5.68 31.99 -1.22
C VAL A 74 -4.54 32.51 -2.11
N GLY A 75 -4.86 33.39 -3.07
CA GLY A 75 -3.89 34.23 -3.78
C GLY A 75 -2.87 33.52 -4.71
N ARG A 76 -2.34 34.23 -5.72
CA ARG A 76 -1.48 33.64 -6.78
C ARG A 76 0.01 33.48 -6.43
N ASP A 77 0.46 33.97 -5.27
CA ASP A 77 1.90 34.08 -4.96
C ASP A 77 2.41 33.01 -3.95
N THR A 78 1.58 32.01 -3.63
CA THR A 78 1.90 30.99 -2.62
C THR A 78 2.72 29.85 -3.23
N GLN A 79 3.86 29.52 -2.62
CA GLN A 79 4.71 28.41 -3.09
C GLN A 79 4.17 27.05 -2.62
N PRO A 80 4.36 25.95 -3.39
CA PRO A 80 3.82 24.63 -3.04
C PRO A 80 4.14 24.16 -1.61
N TRP A 81 5.35 24.42 -1.09
CA TRP A 81 5.74 24.04 0.26
C TRP A 81 4.95 24.73 1.38
N GLN A 82 4.35 25.88 1.09
CA GLN A 82 3.50 26.63 2.02
C GLN A 82 2.08 26.05 2.03
N ILE A 83 1.68 25.40 0.93
CA ILE A 83 0.35 24.84 0.71
C ILE A 83 0.23 23.45 1.35
N LEU A 84 1.15 22.54 1.02
CA LEU A 84 1.06 21.15 1.48
C LEU A 84 1.28 21.08 2.99
N THR A 85 0.33 20.53 3.75
CA THR A 85 0.45 20.35 5.21
C THR A 85 1.05 18.98 5.58
N PRO A 86 1.73 18.85 6.73
CA PRO A 86 2.30 17.58 7.18
C PRO A 86 1.18 16.58 7.56
N ILE A 87 1.35 15.31 7.19
CA ILE A 87 0.47 14.23 7.63
C ILE A 87 1.02 13.65 8.94
N ALA A 88 0.21 13.70 10.01
CA ALA A 88 0.56 13.01 11.25
C ALA A 88 0.48 11.49 11.05
N ASN A 89 1.45 10.75 11.62
CA ASN A 89 1.49 9.28 11.59
C ASN A 89 1.49 8.68 10.17
N LEU A 90 2.54 8.95 9.39
CA LEU A 90 2.75 8.30 8.09
C LEU A 90 2.67 6.77 8.21
N ALA A 91 2.12 6.13 7.16
CA ALA A 91 1.97 4.69 7.14
C ALA A 91 3.32 3.98 7.28
N ALA A 92 3.33 2.87 8.01
CA ALA A 92 4.50 2.00 8.09
C ALA A 92 4.80 1.38 6.72
N PRO A 93 6.09 1.12 6.40
CA PRO A 93 6.47 0.42 5.18
C PRO A 93 5.74 -0.91 5.03
N ILE A 94 5.39 -1.25 3.79
CA ILE A 94 4.76 -2.52 3.43
C ILE A 94 5.72 -3.23 2.48
N SER A 95 5.86 -4.54 2.63
CA SER A 95 6.66 -5.36 1.71
C SER A 95 5.95 -6.67 1.41
N PHE A 96 6.02 -7.11 0.16
CA PHE A 96 5.55 -8.44 -0.23
C PHE A 96 6.60 -9.51 0.07
N THR A 97 6.15 -10.67 0.53
CA THR A 97 7.06 -11.82 0.69
C THR A 97 7.26 -12.52 -0.65
N SER A 98 8.37 -13.25 -0.78
CA SER A 98 8.62 -14.10 -1.95
C SER A 98 7.47 -15.08 -2.21
N ASP A 99 6.89 -15.63 -1.14
CA ASP A 99 5.81 -16.62 -1.23
C ASP A 99 4.49 -15.99 -1.72
N GLU A 100 4.20 -14.75 -1.31
CA GLU A 100 3.05 -13.98 -1.80
C GLU A 100 3.17 -13.69 -3.30
N LEU A 101 4.37 -13.32 -3.76
CA LEU A 101 4.64 -13.07 -5.17
C LEU A 101 4.67 -14.36 -6.00
N ALA A 102 5.26 -15.44 -5.46
CA ALA A 102 5.29 -16.75 -6.09
C ALA A 102 3.87 -17.32 -6.24
N LEU A 103 2.97 -17.05 -5.28
CA LEU A 103 1.55 -17.40 -5.41
C LEU A 103 0.92 -16.77 -6.65
N LEU A 104 1.18 -15.47 -6.93
CA LEU A 104 0.66 -14.81 -8.13
C LEU A 104 1.22 -15.44 -9.41
N LEU A 105 2.52 -15.74 -9.42
CA LEU A 105 3.18 -16.38 -10.56
C LEU A 105 2.59 -17.77 -10.83
N ALA A 106 2.32 -18.54 -9.77
CA ALA A 106 1.70 -19.87 -9.88
C ALA A 106 0.29 -19.85 -10.48
N GLN A 107 -0.40 -18.70 -10.48
CA GLN A 107 -1.70 -18.53 -11.14
C GLN A 107 -1.60 -18.20 -12.64
N ALA A 108 -0.39 -18.22 -13.22
CA ALA A 108 -0.09 -17.98 -14.63
C ALA A 108 -0.68 -16.66 -15.18
N ASN A 109 -0.61 -15.59 -14.38
CA ASN A 109 -1.09 -14.27 -14.77
C ASN A 109 0.02 -13.23 -14.67
N ASP A 110 0.90 -13.23 -15.68
CA ASP A 110 2.06 -12.34 -15.75
C ASP A 110 1.68 -10.87 -15.67
N ARG A 111 0.51 -10.48 -16.23
CA ARG A 111 0.03 -9.09 -16.17
C ARG A 111 -0.24 -8.63 -14.74
N ILE A 112 -0.90 -9.46 -13.92
CA ILE A 112 -1.18 -9.12 -12.53
C ILE A 112 0.12 -9.15 -11.72
N PHE A 113 0.99 -10.13 -11.97
CA PHE A 113 2.30 -10.19 -11.35
C PHE A 113 3.09 -8.90 -11.59
N HIS A 114 3.20 -8.43 -12.83
CA HIS A 114 3.91 -7.18 -13.16
C HIS A 114 3.27 -5.92 -12.56
N LEU A 115 1.94 -5.90 -12.37
CA LEU A 115 1.26 -4.79 -11.70
C LEU A 115 1.54 -4.73 -10.19
N VAL A 116 1.70 -5.90 -9.57
CA VAL A 116 1.99 -6.00 -8.13
C VAL A 116 3.50 -5.87 -7.85
N LEU A 117 4.34 -6.30 -8.79
CA LEU A 117 5.79 -6.25 -8.68
C LEU A 117 6.28 -4.80 -8.55
N GLY A 118 6.94 -4.49 -7.44
CA GLY A 118 7.47 -3.16 -7.14
C GLY A 118 6.40 -2.13 -6.73
N LEU A 119 5.16 -2.57 -6.50
CA LEU A 119 4.12 -1.68 -5.98
C LEU A 119 4.41 -1.28 -4.52
N ASP A 120 4.96 -2.21 -3.73
CA ASP A 120 5.43 -1.95 -2.38
C ASP A 120 6.59 -0.94 -2.35
N ASP A 121 7.55 -1.08 -3.26
CA ASP A 121 8.63 -0.10 -3.44
C ASP A 121 8.09 1.30 -3.73
N ARG A 122 7.19 1.42 -4.72
CA ARG A 122 6.54 2.71 -5.06
C ARG A 122 5.81 3.32 -3.87
N HIS A 123 5.03 2.53 -3.14
CA HIS A 123 4.36 2.99 -1.94
C HIS A 123 5.35 3.50 -0.89
N ASN A 124 6.43 2.75 -0.64
CA ASN A 124 7.44 3.11 0.35
C ASN A 124 8.23 4.35 -0.07
N ASP A 125 8.46 4.55 -1.37
CA ASP A 125 9.07 5.76 -1.93
C ASP A 125 8.20 6.99 -1.67
N ILE A 126 6.88 6.92 -1.91
CA ILE A 126 5.95 8.02 -1.59
C ILE A 126 5.98 8.33 -0.08
N MET A 127 5.97 7.31 0.79
CA MET A 127 6.04 7.52 2.23
C MET A 127 7.37 8.18 2.65
N THR A 128 8.47 7.82 1.97
CA THR A 128 9.81 8.40 2.21
C THR A 128 9.89 9.85 1.72
N LEU A 129 9.30 10.17 0.57
CA LEU A 129 9.18 11.53 0.06
C LEU A 129 8.38 12.41 1.03
N MET A 130 7.25 11.92 1.53
CA MET A 130 6.44 12.62 2.53
C MET A 130 7.20 12.86 3.83
N ARG A 131 7.97 11.87 4.31
CA ARG A 131 8.81 12.04 5.50
C ARG A 131 9.90 13.08 5.28
N SER A 132 10.60 13.01 4.15
CA SER A 132 11.66 13.96 3.77
C SER A 132 11.13 15.39 3.67
N PHE A 133 9.90 15.56 3.14
CA PHE A 133 9.21 16.83 3.12
C PHE A 133 8.97 17.37 4.55
N GLN A 134 8.47 16.53 5.47
CA GLN A 134 8.19 16.93 6.85
C GLN A 134 9.47 17.35 7.60
N GLU A 135 10.55 16.59 7.45
CA GLU A 135 11.84 16.87 8.07
C GLU A 135 12.43 18.19 7.56
N LYS A 136 12.52 18.36 6.23
CA LYS A 136 13.03 19.61 5.62
C LYS A 136 12.16 20.82 5.98
N ARG A 137 10.84 20.65 6.05
CA ARG A 137 9.93 21.74 6.47
C ARG A 137 10.13 22.08 7.95
N ALA A 138 10.33 21.09 8.81
CA ALA A 138 10.64 21.33 10.21
C ALA A 138 11.95 22.11 10.36
N ASP A 139 12.97 21.83 9.53
CA ASP A 139 14.20 22.59 9.50
C ASP A 139 14.00 24.05 9.07
N ILE A 140 13.18 24.30 8.04
CA ILE A 140 12.80 25.67 7.68
C ILE A 140 12.09 26.37 8.85
N ASN A 141 11.13 25.71 9.49
CA ASN A 141 10.40 26.30 10.62
C ASN A 141 11.33 26.66 11.79
N ARG A 142 12.42 25.92 12.01
CA ARG A 142 13.45 26.25 13.02
C ARG A 142 14.28 27.48 12.66
N MET A 143 14.38 27.83 11.37
CA MET A 143 15.14 29.00 10.90
C MET A 143 14.34 30.30 10.96
N ILE A 144 13.03 30.22 11.17
CA ILE A 144 12.11 31.36 11.17
C ILE A 144 11.85 31.77 12.62
N GLU A 145 12.21 33.00 12.96
CA GLU A 145 11.88 33.56 14.27
C GLU A 145 10.40 33.99 14.28
N PRO A 146 9.63 33.74 15.36
CA PRO A 146 8.19 34.01 15.40
C PRO A 146 7.81 35.44 14.98
N HIS A 147 8.63 36.43 15.34
CA HIS A 147 8.39 37.84 15.00
C HIS A 147 8.57 38.18 13.50
N GLN A 148 9.11 37.26 12.70
CA GLN A 148 9.33 37.46 11.25
C GLN A 148 8.10 37.05 10.42
N ILE A 149 7.10 36.44 11.06
CA ILE A 149 5.89 35.95 10.40
C ILE A 149 4.78 36.99 10.53
N ILE A 150 4.07 37.24 9.43
CA ILE A 150 2.84 38.04 9.46
C ILE A 150 1.68 37.05 9.50
N GLU A 151 1.07 36.92 10.68
CA GLU A 151 -0.12 36.10 10.87
C GLU A 151 -1.37 36.94 10.65
N ARG A 152 -2.30 36.43 9.83
CA ARG A 152 -3.63 37.01 9.65
C ARG A 152 -4.67 35.94 9.92
N VAL A 153 -5.47 36.16 10.95
CA VAL A 153 -6.63 35.31 11.23
C VAL A 153 -7.79 35.74 10.33
N VAL A 154 -8.30 34.83 9.50
CA VAL A 154 -9.45 35.03 8.62
C VAL A 154 -10.49 33.95 8.95
N GLY A 155 -11.47 34.30 9.79
CA GLY A 155 -12.42 33.32 10.33
C GLY A 155 -11.71 32.31 11.24
N ASP A 156 -11.92 31.02 10.99
CA ASP A 156 -11.25 29.93 11.70
C ASP A 156 -9.87 29.55 11.09
N ARG A 157 -9.37 30.33 10.12
CA ARG A 157 -8.10 30.06 9.43
C ARG A 157 -7.01 31.04 9.84
N VAL A 158 -5.78 30.55 9.96
CA VAL A 158 -4.58 31.37 10.14
C VAL A 158 -3.81 31.39 8.83
N ASP A 159 -3.78 32.54 8.17
CA ASP A 159 -2.97 32.79 7.00
C ASP A 159 -1.59 33.29 7.44
N ILE A 160 -0.54 32.62 6.98
CA ILE A 160 0.86 32.88 7.33
C ILE A 160 1.56 33.48 6.11
N ARG A 161 1.92 34.77 6.20
CA ARG A 161 2.66 35.46 5.15
C ARG A 161 4.10 35.72 5.56
N TYR A 162 5.02 35.35 4.67
CA TYR A 162 6.45 35.56 4.84
C TYR A 162 6.90 36.85 4.14
N PRO A 163 7.64 37.75 4.82
CA PRO A 163 8.21 38.94 4.20
C PRO A 163 9.16 38.58 3.05
N PRO A 164 9.27 39.41 1.99
CA PRO A 164 10.15 39.13 0.84
C PRO A 164 11.62 38.87 1.23
N GLN A 165 12.14 39.59 2.22
CA GLN A 165 13.52 39.43 2.70
C GLN A 165 13.76 38.05 3.33
N LEU A 166 12.77 37.53 4.06
CA LEU A 166 12.82 36.18 4.62
C LEU A 166 12.74 35.14 3.50
N MET A 167 11.88 35.36 2.49
CA MET A 167 11.78 34.46 1.34
C MET A 167 13.08 34.35 0.54
N VAL A 168 13.86 35.42 0.39
CA VAL A 168 15.20 35.37 -0.22
C VAL A 168 16.15 34.48 0.59
N LYS A 169 16.12 34.57 1.92
CA LYS A 169 16.92 33.72 2.81
C LYS A 169 16.51 32.25 2.76
N LEU A 170 15.21 31.98 2.63
CA LEU A 170 14.66 30.62 2.59
C LEU A 170 14.74 29.97 1.21
N SER A 171 14.88 30.76 0.14
CA SER A 171 14.86 30.30 -1.25
C SER A 171 15.70 29.04 -1.55
N PRO A 172 16.96 28.89 -1.10
CA PRO A 172 17.72 27.68 -1.40
C PRO A 172 17.11 26.41 -0.77
N TYR A 173 16.44 26.54 0.39
CA TYR A 173 15.81 25.42 1.08
C TYR A 173 14.42 25.07 0.51
N THR A 174 13.71 26.06 -0.04
CA THR A 174 12.36 25.86 -0.58
C THR A 174 12.36 25.21 -1.97
N ILE A 175 13.46 25.32 -2.74
CA ILE A 175 13.62 24.65 -4.04
C ILE A 175 13.48 23.14 -3.89
N ASP A 176 14.22 22.54 -2.95
CA ASP A 176 14.16 21.10 -2.66
C ASP A 176 12.75 20.66 -2.26
N LEU A 177 12.10 21.40 -1.35
CA LEU A 177 10.74 21.10 -0.89
C LEU A 177 9.74 21.14 -2.05
N ASN A 178 9.81 22.18 -2.88
CA ASN A 178 8.94 22.30 -4.04
C ASN A 178 9.18 21.18 -5.06
N SER A 179 10.43 20.73 -5.23
CA SER A 179 10.74 19.57 -6.09
C SER A 179 10.13 18.28 -5.55
N LEU A 180 10.20 18.04 -4.24
CA LEU A 180 9.56 16.86 -3.60
C LEU A 180 8.05 16.87 -3.81
N ILE A 181 7.41 18.03 -3.66
CA ILE A 181 5.98 18.19 -3.89
C ILE A 181 5.62 17.98 -5.35
N GLY A 182 6.42 18.51 -6.28
CA GLY A 182 6.23 18.30 -7.71
C GLY A 182 6.25 16.82 -8.08
N HIS A 183 7.17 16.03 -7.49
CA HIS A 183 7.17 14.57 -7.66
C HIS A 183 5.90 13.92 -7.10
N LEU A 184 5.47 14.30 -5.88
CA LEU A 184 4.22 13.79 -5.29
C LEU A 184 3.01 14.08 -6.18
N GLN A 185 2.86 15.31 -6.67
CA GLN A 185 1.73 15.67 -7.55
C GLN A 185 1.74 14.91 -8.89
N THR A 186 2.92 14.59 -9.40
CA THR A 186 3.09 13.93 -10.71
C THR A 186 2.89 12.42 -10.64
N ASP A 187 3.40 11.76 -9.60
CA ASP A 187 3.50 10.30 -9.55
C ASP A 187 2.39 9.67 -8.70
N LEU A 188 1.95 10.33 -7.62
CA LEU A 188 0.92 9.79 -6.73
C LEU A 188 -0.40 9.46 -7.44
N PRO A 189 -0.92 10.26 -8.40
CA PRO A 189 -2.12 9.87 -9.15
C PRO A 189 -1.94 8.62 -10.01
N LYS A 190 -0.72 8.39 -10.53
CA LYS A 190 -0.40 7.20 -11.33
C LYS A 190 -0.31 5.98 -10.42
N ASP A 191 0.41 6.11 -9.31
CA ASP A 191 0.60 5.01 -8.35
C ASP A 191 -0.71 4.59 -7.68
N VAL A 192 -1.61 5.54 -7.35
CA VAL A 192 -2.97 5.22 -6.87
C VAL A 192 -3.74 4.39 -7.90
N ARG A 193 -3.69 4.78 -9.18
CA ARG A 193 -4.38 4.06 -10.26
C ARG A 193 -3.82 2.65 -10.42
N THR A 194 -2.50 2.51 -10.48
CA THR A 194 -1.83 1.21 -10.58
C THR A 194 -2.15 0.33 -9.37
N ALA A 195 -2.11 0.88 -8.15
CA ALA A 195 -2.45 0.15 -6.94
C ALA A 195 -3.90 -0.34 -6.94
N ARG A 196 -4.84 0.51 -7.35
CA ARG A 196 -6.26 0.14 -7.46
C ARG A 196 -6.47 -0.98 -8.48
N GLU A 197 -5.92 -0.82 -9.68
CA GLU A 197 -5.99 -1.83 -10.73
C GLU A 197 -5.38 -3.17 -10.29
N ALA A 198 -4.21 -3.13 -9.64
CA ALA A 198 -3.56 -4.31 -9.09
C ALA A 198 -4.43 -5.02 -8.05
N THR A 199 -5.00 -4.27 -7.09
CA THR A 199 -5.85 -4.82 -6.03
C THR A 199 -7.13 -5.44 -6.59
N GLU A 200 -7.83 -4.76 -7.49
CA GLU A 200 -9.08 -5.25 -8.09
C GLU A 200 -8.85 -6.51 -8.93
N ARG A 201 -7.78 -6.53 -9.73
CA ARG A 201 -7.42 -7.69 -10.55
C ARG A 201 -6.94 -8.87 -9.71
N ALA A 202 -6.07 -8.63 -8.72
CA ALA A 202 -5.60 -9.67 -7.81
C ALA A 202 -6.76 -10.27 -7.01
N GLN A 203 -7.68 -9.44 -6.51
CA GLN A 203 -8.88 -9.89 -5.82
C GLN A 203 -9.75 -10.78 -6.70
N THR A 204 -9.98 -10.37 -7.95
CA THR A 204 -10.78 -11.13 -8.90
C THR A 204 -10.15 -12.48 -9.20
N LEU A 205 -8.85 -12.50 -9.48
CA LEU A 205 -8.08 -13.73 -9.74
C LEU A 205 -8.14 -14.69 -8.54
N LEU A 206 -7.79 -14.22 -7.35
CA LEU A 206 -7.68 -15.06 -6.16
C LEU A 206 -9.05 -15.53 -5.67
N LYS A 207 -10.10 -14.71 -5.80
CA LYS A 207 -11.46 -15.13 -5.48
C LYS A 207 -11.93 -16.26 -6.40
N ASN A 208 -11.69 -16.14 -7.71
CA ASN A 208 -12.10 -17.14 -8.69
C ASN A 208 -11.30 -18.45 -8.54
N ARG A 209 -10.01 -18.37 -8.18
CA ARG A 209 -9.13 -19.54 -8.08
C ARG A 209 -9.19 -20.26 -6.74
N LEU A 210 -9.30 -19.52 -5.64
CA LEU A 210 -9.19 -20.08 -4.28
C LEU A 210 -10.53 -20.12 -3.53
N HIS A 211 -11.61 -19.64 -4.16
CA HIS A 211 -12.96 -19.53 -3.59
C HIS A 211 -12.97 -18.76 -2.26
N LEU A 212 -12.25 -17.64 -2.22
CA LEU A 212 -12.23 -16.76 -1.05
C LEU A 212 -13.62 -16.18 -0.80
N LYS A 213 -14.08 -16.23 0.45
CA LYS A 213 -15.43 -15.78 0.84
C LYS A 213 -15.57 -14.27 1.03
N PHE A 214 -14.45 -13.55 1.18
CA PHE A 214 -14.46 -12.12 1.49
C PHE A 214 -14.17 -11.27 0.25
N ARG A 215 -14.72 -10.04 0.24
CA ARG A 215 -14.43 -9.01 -0.74
C ARG A 215 -13.95 -7.78 0.02
N LEU A 216 -12.69 -7.39 -0.17
CA LEU A 216 -12.21 -6.06 0.15
C LEU A 216 -13.03 -5.05 -0.65
N GLN A 217 -13.74 -4.17 0.05
CA GLN A 217 -14.33 -2.97 -0.51
C GLN A 217 -13.29 -1.87 -0.39
N ILE A 218 -12.75 -1.45 -1.53
CA ILE A 218 -12.02 -0.19 -1.59
C ILE A 218 -13.11 0.86 -1.67
N ASN A 219 -13.43 1.49 -0.54
CA ASN A 219 -14.36 2.61 -0.56
C ASN A 219 -13.71 3.68 -1.42
N ASP A 220 -14.38 4.01 -2.52
CA ASP A 220 -14.10 5.23 -3.25
C ASP A 220 -14.43 6.36 -2.28
N LEU A 221 -13.42 6.84 -1.56
CA LEU A 221 -13.46 8.19 -1.01
C LEU A 221 -13.78 9.08 -2.22
N PRO A 222 -14.79 9.96 -2.13
CA PRO A 222 -15.17 10.78 -3.27
C PRO A 222 -13.94 11.57 -3.69
N LEU A 223 -13.29 11.13 -4.77
CA LEU A 223 -12.18 11.85 -5.37
C LEU A 223 -12.81 13.13 -5.91
N ARG A 224 -12.56 14.25 -5.24
CA ARG A 224 -13.15 15.56 -5.54
C ARG A 224 -12.89 16.06 -6.99
N ASN A 225 -12.09 15.32 -7.76
CA ASN A 225 -11.65 15.63 -9.13
C ASN A 225 -12.49 15.05 -10.27
N ASP A 226 -13.64 14.43 -10.02
CA ASP A 226 -14.61 14.17 -11.11
C ASP A 226 -15.44 15.43 -11.47
N ALA A 227 -15.26 16.53 -10.74
CA ALA A 227 -15.70 17.85 -11.17
C ALA A 227 -14.62 18.43 -12.12
N ALA A 228 -14.94 18.52 -13.40
CA ALA A 228 -14.14 19.18 -14.42
C ALA A 228 -13.60 20.54 -13.93
N PRO A 229 -12.40 20.97 -14.36
CA PRO A 229 -11.92 22.31 -14.05
C PRO A 229 -12.96 23.32 -14.55
N ALA A 230 -13.45 24.18 -13.66
CA ALA A 230 -14.23 25.34 -14.05
C ALA A 230 -13.37 26.15 -15.02
N ALA A 231 -13.83 26.24 -16.27
CA ALA A 231 -13.24 27.04 -17.34
C ALA A 231 -13.30 28.54 -17.02
#